data_AF-A0AAN9AS45-F1
#
_entry.id   AF-A0AAN9AS45-F1
#
_cell.length_a   1.000
_cell.length_b   1.000
_cell.length_c   1.000
_cell.angle_alpha   90.00
_cell.angle_beta   90.00
_cell.angle_gamma   90.00
#
_symmetry.space_group_name_H-M   'P 1'
#
loop_
_entity.id
_entity.type
_entity.pdbx_description
1 polymer ?
#
loop_
_entity_poly.entity_id
_entity_poly.type
_entity_poly.pdbx_seq_one_letter_code
_entity_poly.pdbx_strand_id
1 'polypeptide(L)'
;MAVLIVEGRAHKLTSSNGKVEAHEIHTIYSNQEETDTRVVLYLHHAAEIGYKNAVVRTPDTDIFVILLYHAHEIKLNVYLDTGSGKHRRLINVTEFAESLGKTTVPHFLGTTCGVEKTAPVPSKGRER
;
A
#
# COMPACT_ATOMS: atom_id res chain seq x y z
N MET A 1 13.26 14.27 0.20
CA MET A 1 12.67 14.05 1.54
C MET A 1 11.77 12.84 1.47
N ALA A 2 11.83 11.95 2.46
CA ALA A 2 11.03 10.75 2.53
C ALA A 2 10.40 10.62 3.92
N VAL A 3 9.26 9.94 3.99
CA VAL A 3 8.60 9.59 5.26
C VAL A 3 8.65 8.09 5.46
N LEU A 4 8.87 7.65 6.70
CA LEU A 4 8.91 6.26 7.12
C LEU A 4 7.79 6.01 8.12
N ILE A 5 6.86 5.13 7.77
CA ILE A 5 5.73 4.72 8.61
C ILE A 5 6.05 3.34 9.18
N VAL A 6 6.10 3.21 10.51
CA VAL A 6 6.39 1.97 11.23
C VAL A 6 5.41 1.86 12.39
N GLU A 7 4.70 0.74 12.50
CA GLU A 7 3.80 0.45 13.64
C GLU A 7 2.82 1.60 13.96
N GLY A 8 2.26 2.23 12.93
CA GLY A 8 1.31 3.33 13.10
C GLY A 8 1.92 4.66 13.58
N ARG A 9 3.25 4.83 13.44
CA ARG A 9 3.97 6.09 13.68
C ARG A 9 4.71 6.53 12.42
N ALA A 10 4.72 7.83 12.16
CA ALA A 10 5.36 8.37 10.97
C ALA A 10 6.60 9.20 11.31
N HIS A 11 7.70 8.94 10.61
CA HIS A 11 9.01 9.52 10.84
C HIS A 11 9.52 10.21 9.58
N LYS A 12 9.96 11.46 9.70
CA LYS A 12 10.66 12.17 8.65
C LYS A 12 12.09 11.66 8.57
N LEU A 13 12.50 11.19 7.38
CA LEU A 13 13.90 10.87 7.13
C LEU A 13 14.62 12.11 6.59
N THR A 14 15.61 12.57 7.34
CA THR A 14 16.54 13.64 6.93
C THR A 14 17.94 13.08 6.87
N SER A 15 18.62 13.25 5.74
CA SER A 15 20.03 12.89 5.60
C SER A 15 20.87 14.16 5.68
N SER A 16 21.75 14.24 6.69
CA SER A 16 22.72 15.31 6.89
C SER A 16 24.09 14.70 7.18
N ASN A 17 25.12 15.14 6.45
CA ASN A 17 26.52 14.70 6.62
C ASN A 17 26.71 13.17 6.63
N GLY A 18 26.00 12.43 5.78
CA GLY A 18 26.12 10.96 5.69
C GLY A 18 25.42 10.19 6.82
N LYS A 19 24.80 10.89 7.77
CA LYS A 19 23.94 10.31 8.81
C LYS A 19 22.48 10.45 8.38
N VAL A 20 21.70 9.39 8.57
CA VAL A 20 20.24 9.42 8.37
C VAL A 20 19.61 9.55 9.74
N GLU A 21 18.89 10.65 9.95
CA GLU A 21 18.12 10.89 11.16
C GLU A 21 16.63 10.74 10.87
N ALA A 22 15.95 10.03 11.76
CA ALA A 22 14.51 9.83 11.71
C ALA A 22 13.86 10.67 12.81
N HIS A 23 13.04 11.65 12.43
CA HIS A 23 12.34 12.54 13.36
C HIS A 23 10.84 12.22 13.32
N GLU A 24 10.27 11.83 14.46
CA GLU A 24 8.84 11.52 14.53
C GLU A 24 7.99 12.77 14.22
N ILE A 25 7.09 12.63 13.25
CA ILE A 25 6.21 13.71 12.79
C ILE A 25 4.90 13.61 13.56
N HIS A 26 4.80 14.39 14.63
CA HIS A 26 3.57 14.46 15.43
C HIS A 26 2.44 15.20 14.71
N THR A 27 2.74 16.04 13.71
CA THR A 27 1.71 16.80 12.97
C THR A 27 0.80 15.91 12.14
N ILE A 28 1.27 14.72 11.78
CA ILE A 28 0.51 13.76 10.99
C ILE A 28 -0.07 12.64 11.85
N TYR A 29 0.05 12.73 13.18
CA TYR A 29 -0.50 11.76 14.12
C TYR A 29 -2.04 11.69 14.01
N SER A 30 -2.59 10.49 14.11
CA SER A 30 -4.03 10.24 14.03
C SER A 30 -4.42 9.21 15.08
N ASN A 31 -5.54 9.45 15.77
CA ASN A 31 -6.09 8.56 16.79
C ASN A 31 -6.97 7.44 16.20
N GLN A 32 -6.99 7.28 14.88
CA GLN A 32 -7.79 6.26 14.20
C GLN A 32 -7.49 4.87 14.77
N GLU A 33 -8.53 4.20 15.27
CA GLU A 33 -8.43 2.97 16.06
C GLU A 33 -7.85 1.80 15.24
N GLU A 34 -8.14 1.77 13.93
CA GLU A 34 -7.63 0.77 12.99
C GLU A 34 -6.29 1.19 12.38
N THR A 35 -5.25 0.39 12.62
CA THR A 35 -3.89 0.58 12.08
C THR A 35 -3.89 0.59 10.54
N ASP A 36 -4.76 -0.19 9.91
CA ASP A 36 -4.83 -0.36 8.45
C ASP A 36 -5.25 0.94 7.75
N THR A 37 -6.34 1.55 8.24
CA THR A 37 -6.86 2.83 7.74
C THR A 37 -5.91 3.99 8.05
N ARG A 38 -5.18 3.91 9.17
CA ARG A 38 -4.21 4.94 9.60
C ARG A 38 -3.05 5.10 8.62
N VAL A 39 -2.54 4.00 8.05
CA VAL A 39 -1.43 4.03 7.08
C VAL A 39 -1.84 4.79 5.82
N VAL A 40 -3.05 4.54 5.29
CA VAL A 40 -3.56 5.23 4.09
C VAL A 40 -3.68 6.74 4.34
N LEU A 41 -4.20 7.13 5.52
CA LEU A 41 -4.31 8.53 5.91
C LEU A 41 -2.93 9.22 5.95
N TYR A 42 -1.91 8.57 6.51
CA TYR A 42 -0.55 9.12 6.55
C TYR A 42 0.04 9.32 5.15
N LEU A 43 -0.26 8.44 4.21
CA LEU A 43 0.21 8.58 2.84
C LEU A 43 -0.46 9.74 2.11
N HIS A 44 -1.76 9.90 2.27
CA HIS A 44 -2.49 11.07 1.74
C HIS A 44 -1.92 12.37 2.29
N HIS A 45 -1.76 12.42 3.61
CA HIS A 45 -1.27 13.63 4.25
C HIS A 45 0.20 13.93 3.90
N ALA A 46 1.04 12.90 3.75
CA ALA A 46 2.39 13.07 3.23
C ALA A 46 2.39 13.62 1.79
N ALA A 47 1.47 13.18 0.93
CA ALA A 47 1.31 13.73 -0.41
C ALA A 47 0.87 15.21 -0.38
N GLU A 48 -0.04 15.59 0.52
CA GLU A 48 -0.50 16.98 0.71
C GLU A 48 0.62 17.91 1.20
N ILE A 49 1.47 17.43 2.10
CA ILE A 49 2.64 18.17 2.59
C ILE A 49 3.72 18.31 1.49
N GLY A 50 3.61 17.57 0.39
CA GLY A 50 4.52 17.63 -0.76
C GLY A 50 5.70 16.65 -0.68
N TYR A 51 5.58 15.60 0.13
CA TYR A 51 6.52 14.48 0.05
C TYR A 51 6.37 13.77 -1.31
N LYS A 52 7.47 13.19 -1.80
CA LYS A 52 7.48 12.43 -3.07
C LYS A 52 7.49 10.92 -2.84
N ASN A 53 8.07 10.48 -1.72
CA ASN A 53 8.29 9.07 -1.42
C ASN A 53 7.89 8.78 0.04
N ALA A 54 7.21 7.66 0.25
CA ALA A 54 6.90 7.09 1.55
C ALA A 54 7.32 5.62 1.62
N VAL A 55 7.80 5.22 2.79
CA VAL A 55 8.14 3.83 3.10
C VAL A 55 7.23 3.37 4.22
N VAL A 56 6.45 2.32 3.98
CA VAL A 56 5.63 1.66 4.98
C VAL A 56 6.34 0.38 5.39
N ARG A 57 6.63 0.25 6.68
CA ARG A 57 7.23 -0.96 7.25
C ARG A 57 6.18 -1.71 8.02
N THR A 58 5.82 -2.89 7.51
CA THR A 58 4.89 -3.79 8.18
C THR A 58 5.18 -5.23 7.78
N PRO A 59 5.08 -6.18 8.73
CA PRO A 59 5.07 -7.60 8.40
C PRO A 59 3.76 -8.05 7.75
N ASP A 60 2.69 -7.25 7.85
CA ASP A 60 1.34 -7.65 7.44
C ASP A 60 1.14 -7.50 5.95
N THR A 61 0.69 -8.60 5.31
CA THR A 61 0.37 -8.63 3.88
C THR A 61 -0.97 -8.00 3.55
N ASP A 62 -1.87 -7.85 4.52
CA ASP A 62 -3.19 -7.24 4.28
C ASP A 62 -3.05 -5.74 3.97
N ILE A 63 -2.12 -5.07 4.66
CA ILE A 63 -1.75 -3.67 4.37
C ILE A 63 -1.23 -3.53 2.93
N PHE A 64 -0.51 -4.52 2.39
CA PHE A 64 -0.05 -4.46 0.98
C PHE A 64 -1.22 -4.35 0.00
N VAL A 65 -2.29 -5.12 0.22
CA VAL A 65 -3.47 -5.11 -0.66
C VAL A 65 -4.20 -3.77 -0.56
N ILE A 66 -4.32 -3.21 0.65
CA ILE A 66 -4.92 -1.90 0.89
C ILE A 66 -4.09 -0.80 0.21
N LEU A 67 -2.77 -0.84 0.36
CA LEU A 67 -1.87 0.10 -0.31
C LEU A 67 -1.98 0.01 -1.82
N LEU A 68 -2.08 -1.21 -2.36
CA LEU A 68 -2.21 -1.44 -3.79
C LEU A 68 -3.54 -0.89 -4.34
N TYR A 69 -4.62 -1.04 -3.58
CA TYR A 69 -5.93 -0.51 -3.92
C TYR A 69 -5.90 1.03 -4.00
N HIS A 70 -5.28 1.70 -3.02
CA HIS A 70 -5.18 3.16 -2.98
C HIS A 70 -3.99 3.75 -3.77
N ALA A 71 -3.07 2.91 -4.27
CA ALA A 71 -1.86 3.37 -4.97
C ALA A 71 -2.16 4.28 -6.18
N HIS A 72 -3.29 4.06 -6.85
CA HIS A 72 -3.71 4.90 -7.98
C HIS A 72 -4.31 6.26 -7.57
N GLU A 73 -4.78 6.39 -6.33
CA GLU A 73 -5.37 7.62 -5.79
C GLU A 73 -4.30 8.51 -5.14
N ILE A 74 -3.27 7.88 -4.56
CA ILE A 74 -2.19 8.57 -3.86
C ILE A 74 -1.11 8.99 -4.88
N LYS A 75 -0.92 10.31 -5.04
CA LYS A 75 0.16 10.88 -5.87
C LYS A 75 1.53 10.84 -5.17
N LEU A 76 1.92 9.66 -4.69
CA LEU A 76 3.14 9.44 -3.91
C LEU A 76 3.77 8.10 -4.30
N ASN A 77 5.10 8.03 -4.34
CA ASN A 77 5.78 6.74 -4.49
C ASN A 77 5.78 6.02 -3.15
N VAL A 78 5.05 4.90 -3.08
CA VAL A 78 4.90 4.11 -1.86
C VAL A 78 5.76 2.85 -1.96
N TYR A 79 6.63 2.66 -0.97
CA TYR A 79 7.46 1.49 -0.82
C TYR A 79 7.01 0.68 0.38
N LEU A 80 6.77 -0.62 0.20
CA LEU A 80 6.50 -1.54 1.29
C LEU A 80 7.79 -2.26 1.66
N ASP A 81 8.24 -2.06 2.90
CA ASP A 81 9.32 -2.80 3.52
C ASP A 81 8.74 -3.94 4.35
N THR A 82 8.84 -5.16 3.84
CA THR A 82 8.29 -6.38 4.44
C THR A 82 9.37 -7.43 4.66
N GLY A 83 9.14 -8.34 5.61
CA GLY A 83 10.08 -9.39 5.99
C GLY A 83 11.06 -9.00 7.11
N SER A 84 11.78 -10.00 7.62
CA SER A 84 12.70 -9.85 8.76
C SER A 84 14.08 -10.44 8.45
N GLY A 85 15.13 -9.81 9.00
CA GLY A 85 16.51 -10.25 8.87
C GLY A 85 17.00 -10.37 7.42
N LYS A 86 17.42 -11.57 7.02
CA LYS A 86 17.96 -11.88 5.69
C LYS A 86 16.91 -11.92 4.57
N HIS A 87 15.61 -11.92 4.90
CA HIS A 87 14.51 -11.99 3.94
C HIS A 87 13.76 -10.65 3.80
N ARG A 88 14.38 -9.54 4.20
CA ARG A 88 13.80 -8.21 4.04
C ARG A 88 13.67 -7.87 2.56
N ARG A 89 12.49 -7.43 2.15
CA ARG A 89 12.15 -7.06 0.77
C ARG A 89 11.56 -5.66 0.79
N LEU A 90 12.05 -4.82 -0.10
CA LEU A 90 11.49 -3.51 -0.36
C LEU A 90 10.76 -3.58 -1.70
N ILE A 91 9.45 -3.41 -1.68
CA ILE A 91 8.57 -3.53 -2.85
C ILE A 91 8.05 -2.13 -3.19
N ASN A 92 8.22 -1.69 -4.45
CA ASN A 92 7.62 -0.46 -4.94
C ASN A 92 6.14 -0.71 -5.28
N VAL A 93 5.22 -0.32 -4.40
CA VAL A 93 3.79 -0.58 -4.55
C VAL A 93 3.22 0.24 -5.70
N THR A 94 3.68 1.48 -5.89
CA THR A 94 3.21 2.37 -6.96
C THR A 94 3.52 1.78 -8.34
N GLU A 95 4.77 1.36 -8.56
CA GLU A 95 5.18 0.71 -9.81
C GLU A 95 4.49 -0.65 -10.01
N PHE A 96 4.29 -1.39 -8.92
CA PHE A 96 3.58 -2.67 -8.98
C PHE A 96 2.10 -2.47 -9.37
N ALA A 97 1.43 -1.45 -8.83
CA ALA A 97 0.05 -1.08 -9.19
C ALA A 97 -0.05 -0.66 -10.66
N GLU A 98 0.91 0.12 -11.15
CA GLU A 98 1.00 0.50 -12.56
C GLU A 98 1.17 -0.73 -13.47
N SER A 99 2.01 -1.69 -13.06
CA SER A 99 2.25 -2.92 -13.82
C SER A 99 1.05 -3.87 -13.86
N LEU A 100 0.22 -3.89 -12.81
CA LEU A 100 -0.98 -4.73 -12.70
C LEU A 100 -2.17 -4.16 -13.49
N GLY A 101 -2.17 -2.86 -13.78
CA GLY A 101 -3.27 -2.16 -14.43
C GLY A 101 -4.50 -2.01 -13.54
N LYS A 102 -5.25 -0.91 -13.75
CA LYS A 102 -6.45 -0.53 -12.95
C LYS A 102 -7.55 -1.61 -12.89
N THR A 103 -7.52 -2.58 -13.78
CA THR A 103 -8.59 -3.59 -13.94
C THR A 103 -8.41 -4.82 -13.05
N THR A 104 -7.21 -5.06 -12.50
CA THR A 104 -6.87 -6.34 -11.84
C THR A 104 -6.93 -6.27 -10.31
N VAL A 105 -6.76 -5.09 -9.73
CA VAL A 105 -6.77 -4.86 -8.28
C VAL A 105 -8.09 -5.26 -7.58
N PRO A 106 -9.28 -4.90 -8.10
CA PRO A 106 -10.54 -5.35 -7.50
C PRO A 106 -10.78 -6.87 -7.67
N HIS A 107 -10.07 -7.54 -8.59
CA HIS A 107 -10.19 -8.99 -8.77
C HIS A 107 -9.51 -9.77 -7.64
N PHE A 108 -8.38 -9.26 -7.12
CA PHE A 108 -7.63 -9.91 -6.04
C PHE A 108 -8.34 -9.81 -4.68
N LEU A 109 -9.01 -8.68 -4.41
CA LEU A 109 -9.87 -8.49 -3.24
C LEU A 109 -11.15 -9.35 -3.31
N GLY A 110 -11.64 -9.63 -4.51
CA GLY A 110 -12.85 -10.44 -4.73
C GLY A 110 -12.64 -11.95 -4.72
N THR A 111 -11.41 -12.46 -4.64
CA THR A 111 -11.13 -13.91 -4.66
C THR A 111 -10.77 -14.49 -3.29
N THR A 112 -10.41 -13.67 -2.31
CA THR A 112 -10.22 -14.14 -0.91
C THR A 112 -11.52 -14.07 -0.10
N CYS A 113 -12.52 -13.32 -0.55
CA CYS A 113 -13.88 -13.39 -0.03
C CYS A 113 -14.73 -14.22 -0.99
N GLY A 114 -14.95 -15.49 -0.64
CA GLY A 114 -15.61 -16.48 -1.49
C GLY A 114 -16.92 -15.99 -2.11
N VAL A 115 -16.93 -15.92 -3.44
CA VAL A 115 -18.17 -16.05 -4.22
C VAL A 115 -17.88 -17.01 -5.35
N GLU A 116 -18.27 -18.26 -5.14
CA GLU A 116 -18.45 -19.23 -6.20
C GLU A 116 -19.47 -18.65 -7.18
N LYS A 117 -18.99 -17.99 -8.23
CA LYS A 117 -19.82 -17.72 -9.40
C LYS A 117 -19.71 -18.93 -10.31
N THR A 118 -20.52 -19.94 -10.02
CA THR A 118 -20.98 -20.89 -11.03
C THR A 118 -21.67 -20.10 -12.13
N ALA A 119 -20.97 -19.89 -13.24
CA ALA A 119 -21.60 -19.37 -14.45
C ALA A 119 -22.37 -20.52 -15.12
N PRO A 120 -23.69 -20.39 -15.36
CA PRO A 120 -24.42 -21.34 -16.18
C PRO A 120 -23.95 -21.20 -17.63
N VAL A 121 -23.50 -22.31 -18.22
CA VAL A 121 -23.16 -22.41 -19.64
C VAL A 121 -24.42 -22.16 -20.48
N PRO A 122 -24.48 -21.13 -21.34
CA PRO A 122 -25.60 -20.94 -22.24
C PRO A 122 -25.51 -21.90 -23.43
N SER A 123 -26.68 -22.45 -23.75
CA SER A 123 -27.02 -23.50 -24.71
C SER A 123 -26.41 -23.31 -26.10
N LYS A 124 -25.72 -24.33 -26.60
CA LYS A 124 -25.43 -24.47 -28.03
C LYS A 124 -26.55 -25.30 -28.67
N GLY A 125 -27.53 -24.60 -29.24
CA GLY A 125 -28.42 -25.18 -30.24
C GLY A 125 -27.59 -25.65 -31.44
N ARG A 126 -27.74 -26.91 -31.81
CA ARG A 126 -27.33 -27.43 -33.12
C ARG A 126 -28.29 -28.55 -33.52
N GLU A 127 -29.28 -28.13 -34.29
CA GLU A 127 -29.86 -28.78 -35.48
C GLU A 127 -29.57 -30.28 -35.65
N ARG A 128 -30.64 -31.08 -35.55
CA ARG A 128 -31.04 -32.12 -36.51
C ARG A 128 -32.47 -32.58 -36.23
#